data_AF-A0A221MCE3-F1
#
_entry.id   AF-A0A221MCE3-F1
#
_cell.length_a   1.000
_cell.length_b   1.000
_cell.length_c   1.000
_cell.angle_alpha   90.00
_cell.angle_beta   90.00
_cell.angle_gamma   90.00
#
_symmetry.space_group_name_H-M   'P 1'
#
loop_
_entity.id
_entity.type
_entity.pdbx_description
1 polymer ?
#
loop_
_entity_poly.entity_id
_entity_poly.type
_entity_poly.pdbx_seq_one_letter_code
_entity_poly.pdbx_strand_id
1 'polypeptide(L)'
;MTTEIKGGDFDYNEIDATMADFLRKKETNIREIIGKAYTDLGRELKEAQDELAGSNQYDGVFLRWLAYMKYPQRTAYELINRYEELLRIPQEQVDTFEALPVSLSKTVSAKSAESTPAKAQVKSEVLAGEIATGKAYKDRIAELEGKASQAEKAHTPDCVSLF
;
A
#
# COMPACT_ATOMS: atom_id res chain seq x y z
N MET A 1 -11.26 11.29 0.26
CA MET A 1 -11.30 11.19 -1.21
C MET A 1 -10.51 9.96 -1.63
N THR A 2 -11.12 9.03 -2.36
CA THR A 2 -10.41 7.91 -3.00
C THR A 2 -10.34 8.20 -4.49
N THR A 3 -9.26 8.84 -4.92
CA THR A 3 -8.97 9.21 -6.31
C THR A 3 -8.25 8.07 -7.03
N GLU A 4 -8.57 6.83 -6.69
CA GLU A 4 -7.95 5.67 -7.32
C GLU A 4 -8.75 5.28 -8.56
N ILE A 5 -8.06 5.11 -9.70
CA ILE A 5 -8.64 4.48 -10.87
C ILE A 5 -8.84 3.00 -10.54
N LYS A 6 -10.04 2.66 -10.08
CA LYS A 6 -10.51 1.27 -10.09
C LYS A 6 -10.67 0.89 -11.55
N GLY A 7 -9.94 -0.12 -12.01
CA GLY A 7 -10.12 -0.66 -13.36
C GLY A 7 -11.59 -1.00 -13.55
N GLY A 8 -12.24 -0.32 -14.49
CA GLY A 8 -13.60 -0.65 -14.93
C GLY A 8 -13.56 -1.66 -16.07
N ASP A 9 -14.73 -2.17 -16.43
CA ASP A 9 -14.91 -3.14 -17.52
C ASP A 9 -14.88 -2.47 -18.91
N PHE A 10 -13.91 -1.59 -19.16
CA PHE A 10 -13.74 -1.02 -20.49
C PHE A 10 -13.15 -2.09 -21.42
N ASP A 11 -13.94 -2.56 -22.39
CA ASP A 11 -13.47 -3.54 -23.36
C ASP A 11 -12.66 -2.86 -24.47
N TYR A 12 -11.34 -3.01 -24.39
CA TYR A 12 -10.40 -2.50 -25.37
C TYR A 12 -10.55 -3.12 -26.77
N ASN A 13 -11.31 -4.21 -26.91
CA ASN A 13 -11.58 -4.83 -28.22
C ASN A 13 -12.65 -4.07 -29.03
N GLU A 14 -13.38 -3.14 -28.41
CA GLU A 14 -14.39 -2.33 -29.10
C GLU A 14 -13.80 -1.18 -29.93
N ILE A 15 -12.50 -0.93 -29.81
CA ILE A 15 -11.78 0.14 -30.51
C ILE A 15 -10.59 -0.41 -31.28
N ASP A 16 -10.09 0.36 -32.26
CA ASP A 16 -8.91 -0.05 -33.01
C ASP A 16 -7.65 -0.06 -32.13
N ALA A 17 -6.66 -0.84 -32.55
CA ALA A 17 -5.42 -1.03 -31.79
C ALA A 17 -4.67 0.28 -31.53
N THR A 18 -4.73 1.25 -32.45
CA THR A 18 -4.04 2.54 -32.28
C THR A 18 -4.68 3.35 -31.16
N MET A 19 -6.02 3.38 -31.12
CA MET A 19 -6.74 4.06 -30.04
C MET A 19 -6.63 3.32 -28.71
N ALA A 20 -6.62 1.98 -28.72
CA ALA A 20 -6.38 1.18 -27.52
C ALA A 20 -5.02 1.52 -26.88
N ASP A 21 -3.96 1.56 -27.68
CA ASP A 21 -2.61 1.88 -27.18
C ASP A 21 -2.51 3.34 -26.71
N PHE A 22 -3.17 4.27 -27.40
CA PHE A 22 -3.26 5.65 -26.95
C PHE A 22 -3.91 5.76 -25.56
N LEU A 23 -5.05 5.10 -25.35
CA LEU A 23 -5.76 5.13 -24.06
C LEU A 23 -4.95 4.47 -22.95
N ARG A 24 -4.32 3.31 -23.20
CA ARG A 24 -3.41 2.67 -22.23
C ARG A 24 -2.28 3.59 -21.81
N LYS A 25 -1.68 4.31 -22.77
CA LYS A 25 -0.65 5.32 -22.47
C LYS A 25 -1.21 6.44 -21.59
N LYS A 26 -2.43 6.92 -21.85
CA LYS A 26 -3.06 7.94 -21.00
C LYS A 26 -3.36 7.42 -19.60
N GLU A 27 -3.80 6.17 -19.46
CA GLU A 27 -4.00 5.56 -18.14
C GLU A 27 -2.69 5.47 -17.36
N THR A 28 -1.60 5.03 -17.97
CA THR A 28 -0.27 4.99 -17.35
C THR A 28 0.14 6.38 -16.87
N ASN A 29 0.07 7.40 -17.75
CA ASN A 29 0.40 8.77 -17.39
C ASN A 29 -0.44 9.29 -16.21
N ILE A 30 -1.75 8.99 -16.18
CA ILE A 30 -2.63 9.41 -15.08
C ILE A 30 -2.22 8.72 -13.78
N ARG A 31 -1.91 7.41 -13.82
CA ARG A 31 -1.45 6.66 -12.64
C ARG A 31 -0.16 7.25 -12.07
N GLU A 32 0.81 7.60 -12.92
CA GLU A 32 2.06 8.25 -12.53
C GLU A 32 1.80 9.61 -11.85
N ILE A 33 0.96 10.46 -12.47
CA ILE A 33 0.60 11.77 -11.90
C ILE A 33 -0.04 11.61 -10.52
N ILE A 34 -1.01 10.70 -10.40
CA ILE A 34 -1.70 10.45 -9.12
C ILE A 34 -0.72 9.89 -8.07
N GLY A 35 0.12 8.94 -8.47
CA GLY A 35 1.14 8.33 -7.60
C GLY A 35 2.04 9.40 -6.99
N LYS A 36 2.64 10.25 -7.84
CA LYS A 36 3.49 11.37 -7.43
C LYS A 36 2.74 12.37 -6.56
N ALA A 37 1.51 12.74 -6.91
CA ALA A 37 0.71 13.68 -6.13
C ALA A 37 0.45 13.18 -4.70
N TYR A 38 0.23 11.87 -4.53
CA TYR A 38 0.07 11.28 -3.20
C TYR A 38 1.40 11.19 -2.43
N THR A 39 2.53 10.95 -3.11
CA THR A 39 3.87 11.04 -2.50
C THR A 39 4.14 12.46 -1.98
N ASP A 40 3.93 13.47 -2.84
CA ASP A 40 4.11 14.88 -2.48
C ASP A 40 3.22 15.27 -1.29
N LEU A 41 1.94 14.87 -1.30
CA LEU A 41 1.03 15.14 -0.19
C LEU A 41 1.44 14.45 1.12
N GLY A 42 1.95 13.22 1.04
CA GLY A 42 2.49 12.50 2.19
C GLY A 42 3.69 13.21 2.82
N ARG A 43 4.58 13.77 1.99
CA ARG A 43 5.73 14.58 2.43
C ARG A 43 5.29 15.82 3.20
N GLU A 44 4.42 16.66 2.62
CA GLU A 44 3.97 17.90 3.28
C GLU A 44 3.26 17.61 4.62
N LEU A 45 2.46 16.54 4.67
CA LEU A 45 1.79 16.11 5.90
C LEU A 45 2.79 15.63 6.96
N LYS A 46 3.86 14.93 6.55
CA LYS A 46 4.91 14.45 7.46
C LYS A 46 5.74 15.59 8.01
N GLU A 47 6.16 16.53 7.15
CA GLU A 47 6.90 17.72 7.58
C GLU A 47 6.10 18.55 8.59
N ALA A 48 4.82 18.80 8.32
CA ALA A 48 3.94 19.49 9.25
C ALA A 48 3.74 18.71 10.57
N GLN A 49 3.63 17.38 10.50
CA GLN A 49 3.54 16.55 11.70
C GLN A 49 4.81 16.63 12.54
N ASP A 50 5.99 16.54 11.91
CA ASP A 50 7.28 16.53 12.59
C ASP A 50 7.56 17.85 13.31
N GLU A 51 7.28 18.98 12.65
CA GLU A 51 7.47 20.31 13.24
C GLU A 51 6.56 20.53 14.46
N LEU A 52 5.37 19.94 14.44
CA LEU A 52 4.37 20.05 15.51
C LEU A 52 4.49 18.92 16.56
N ALA A 53 5.38 17.96 16.37
CA ALA A 53 5.51 16.81 17.25
C ALA A 53 6.23 17.16 18.57
N GLY A 54 5.96 16.34 19.61
CA GLY A 54 6.63 16.41 20.90
C GLY A 54 5.73 16.86 22.05
N SER A 55 6.24 16.75 23.28
CA SER A 55 5.55 17.23 24.50
C SER A 55 5.80 18.73 24.69
N ASN A 56 5.27 19.54 23.78
CA ASN A 56 5.41 20.99 23.78
C ASN A 56 4.04 21.69 23.65
N GLN A 57 4.03 23.02 23.55
CA GLN A 57 2.80 23.81 23.42
C GLN A 57 1.98 23.53 22.15
N TYR A 58 2.52 22.77 21.20
CA TYR A 58 1.87 22.41 19.94
C TYR A 58 1.21 21.03 19.96
N ASP A 59 1.14 20.37 21.13
CA ASP A 59 0.46 19.09 21.24
C ASP A 59 -1.00 19.17 20.72
N GLY A 60 -1.36 18.17 19.90
CA GLY A 60 -2.63 18.10 19.19
C GLY A 60 -2.88 19.16 18.11
N VAL A 61 -1.96 20.12 17.84
CA VAL A 61 -2.14 21.15 16.79
C VAL A 61 -2.32 20.50 15.43
N PHE A 62 -1.54 19.47 15.10
CA PHE A 62 -1.63 18.76 13.83
C PHE A 62 -3.05 18.25 13.56
N LEU A 63 -3.67 17.60 14.56
CA LEU A 63 -5.04 17.07 14.42
C LEU A 63 -6.08 18.19 14.28
N ARG A 64 -5.90 19.32 14.97
CA ARG A 64 -6.78 20.50 14.83
C ARG A 64 -6.64 21.13 13.44
N TRP A 65 -5.42 21.21 12.91
CA TRP A 65 -5.15 21.73 11.57
C TRP A 65 -5.76 20.84 10.48
N LEU A 66 -5.63 19.50 10.60
CA LEU A 66 -6.34 18.57 9.71
C LEU A 66 -7.86 18.78 9.78
N ALA A 67 -8.43 18.97 10.96
CA ALA A 67 -9.86 19.22 11.13
C ALA A 67 -10.30 20.54 10.47
N TYR A 68 -9.50 21.62 10.61
CA TYR A 68 -9.73 22.90 9.94
C TYR A 68 -9.76 22.76 8.42
N MET A 69 -8.82 22.00 7.84
CA MET A 69 -8.79 21.71 6.40
C MET A 69 -9.88 20.72 5.96
N LYS A 70 -10.69 20.18 6.88
CA LYS A 70 -11.62 19.07 6.66
C LYS A 70 -10.92 17.84 6.04
N TYR A 71 -9.67 17.64 6.42
CA TYR A 71 -8.84 16.56 5.92
C TYR A 71 -8.98 15.31 6.82
N PRO A 72 -9.35 14.13 6.29
CA PRO A 72 -9.55 12.95 7.11
C PRO A 72 -8.24 12.49 7.77
N GLN A 73 -8.24 12.40 9.11
CA GLN A 73 -7.06 11.98 9.89
C GLN A 73 -6.49 10.64 9.40
N ARG A 74 -7.36 9.64 9.23
CA ARG A 74 -6.95 8.33 8.69
C ARG A 74 -6.20 8.45 7.37
N THR A 75 -6.71 9.26 6.44
CA THR A 75 -6.05 9.45 5.14
C THR A 75 -4.72 10.18 5.29
N ALA A 76 -4.60 11.13 6.21
CA ALA A 76 -3.33 11.80 6.46
C ALA A 76 -2.25 10.81 6.91
N TYR A 77 -2.57 9.99 7.93
CA TYR A 77 -1.64 8.98 8.42
C TYR A 77 -1.32 7.89 7.38
N GLU A 78 -2.29 7.47 6.54
CA GLU A 78 -2.02 6.54 5.45
C GLU A 78 -1.02 7.10 4.43
N LEU A 79 -1.09 8.39 4.11
CA LEU A 79 -0.16 9.04 3.18
C LEU A 79 1.21 9.32 3.82
N ILE A 80 1.24 9.68 5.10
CA ILE A 80 2.48 9.79 5.87
C ILE A 80 3.21 8.45 5.87
N ASN A 81 2.53 7.35 6.24
CA ASN A 81 3.14 6.02 6.26
C ASN A 81 3.62 5.62 4.85
N ARG A 82 2.88 5.97 3.78
CA ARG A 82 3.31 5.73 2.40
C ARG A 82 4.62 6.45 2.08
N TYR A 83 4.73 7.72 2.47
CA TYR A 83 5.94 8.50 2.27
C TYR A 83 7.13 7.95 3.08
N GLU A 84 6.91 7.60 4.35
CA GLU A 84 7.93 6.95 5.19
C GLU A 84 8.42 5.62 4.58
N GLU A 85 7.52 4.82 4.02
CA GLU A 85 7.88 3.59 3.33
C GLU A 85 8.78 3.86 2.11
N LEU A 86 8.46 4.88 1.31
CA LEU A 86 9.26 5.29 0.15
C LEU A 86 10.69 5.70 0.56
N LEU A 87 10.85 6.32 1.73
CA LEU A 87 12.18 6.67 2.28
C LEU A 87 12.96 5.45 2.79
N ARG A 88 12.27 4.35 3.10
CA ARG A 88 12.86 3.13 3.70
C ARG A 88 13.27 2.10 2.64
N ILE A 89 12.51 1.98 1.56
CA ILE A 89 12.77 1.00 0.52
C ILE A 89 14.04 1.35 -0.28
N PRO A 90 14.74 0.35 -0.83
CA PRO A 90 15.87 0.58 -1.73
C PRO A 90 15.50 1.42 -2.94
N GLN A 91 16.46 2.20 -3.45
CA GLN A 91 16.23 3.12 -4.57
C GLN A 91 15.72 2.40 -5.82
N GLU A 92 16.18 1.17 -6.07
CA GLU A 92 15.76 0.32 -7.17
C GLU A 92 14.30 -0.16 -7.07
N GLN A 93 13.66 -0.04 -5.91
CA GLN A 93 12.25 -0.40 -5.68
C GLN A 93 11.30 0.80 -5.70
N VAL A 94 11.83 2.03 -5.74
CA VAL A 94 11.04 3.27 -5.68
C VAL A 94 10.06 3.35 -6.85
N ASP A 95 10.55 3.17 -8.09
CA ASP A 95 9.71 3.27 -9.29
C ASP A 95 8.58 2.24 -9.27
N THR A 96 8.88 1.00 -8.87
CA THR A 96 7.89 -0.08 -8.70
C THR A 96 6.82 0.34 -7.69
N PHE A 97 7.24 0.89 -6.54
CA PHE A 97 6.33 1.30 -5.47
C PHE A 97 5.47 2.52 -5.82
N GLU A 98 6.02 3.47 -6.59
CA GLU A 98 5.28 4.64 -7.06
C GLU A 98 4.26 4.28 -8.14
N ALA A 99 4.57 3.28 -8.98
CA ALA A 99 3.65 2.75 -9.99
C ALA A 99 2.50 1.91 -9.42
N LEU A 100 2.56 1.47 -8.16
CA LEU A 100 1.51 0.69 -7.54
C LEU A 100 0.18 1.46 -7.48
N PRO A 101 -0.97 0.76 -7.60
CA PRO A 101 -2.26 1.32 -7.23
C PRO A 101 -2.22 1.88 -5.80
N VAL A 102 -2.80 3.06 -5.60
CA VAL A 102 -2.75 3.79 -4.32
C VAL A 102 -3.30 2.97 -3.15
N SER A 103 -4.34 2.15 -3.38
CA SER A 103 -4.85 1.28 -2.32
C SER A 103 -3.86 0.20 -1.89
N LEU A 104 -3.20 -0.44 -2.86
CA LEU A 104 -2.20 -1.47 -2.59
C LEU A 104 -1.00 -0.86 -1.91
N SER A 105 -0.55 0.29 -2.38
CA SER A 105 0.62 0.96 -1.84
C SER A 105 0.41 1.43 -0.39
N LYS A 106 -0.76 1.98 -0.06
CA LYS A 106 -1.16 2.24 1.34
C LYS A 106 -1.20 0.97 2.19
N THR A 107 -1.60 -0.15 1.61
CA THR A 107 -1.69 -1.43 2.32
C THR A 107 -0.30 -1.94 2.68
N VAL A 108 0.66 -1.92 1.75
CA VAL A 108 2.05 -2.37 2.01
C VAL A 108 2.84 -1.40 2.90
N SER A 109 2.44 -0.12 2.97
CA SER A 109 3.01 0.86 3.89
C SER A 109 2.37 0.85 5.28
N ALA A 110 1.29 0.09 5.49
CA ALA A 110 0.67 0.04 6.81
C ALA A 110 1.63 -0.58 7.83
N LYS A 111 1.60 -0.10 9.08
CA LYS A 111 2.41 -0.68 10.17
C LYS A 111 2.19 -2.18 10.38
N SER A 112 1.03 -2.69 9.98
CA SER A 112 0.66 -4.10 10.05
C SER A 112 1.07 -4.93 8.83
N ALA A 113 1.66 -4.31 7.80
CA ALA A 113 2.06 -4.97 6.55
C ALA A 113 3.17 -6.00 6.73
N GLU A 114 3.84 -6.01 7.88
CA GLU A 114 4.88 -6.99 8.25
C GLU A 114 4.52 -7.70 9.58
N SER A 115 3.25 -7.65 9.99
CA SER A 115 2.79 -8.21 11.29
C SER A 115 2.82 -9.75 11.37
N THR A 116 2.94 -10.44 10.24
CA THR A 116 3.09 -11.90 10.17
C THR A 116 4.18 -12.23 9.14
N PRO A 117 4.85 -13.40 9.24
CA PRO A 117 5.84 -13.82 8.24
C PRO A 117 5.27 -13.86 6.83
N ALA A 118 4.01 -14.31 6.68
CA ALA A 118 3.30 -14.30 5.41
C ALA A 118 3.19 -12.88 4.83
N LYS A 119 2.74 -11.90 5.62
CA LYS A 119 2.60 -10.52 5.14
C LYS A 119 3.94 -9.89 4.79
N ALA A 120 4.99 -10.14 5.57
CA ALA A 120 6.34 -9.68 5.27
C ALA A 120 6.84 -10.24 3.93
N GLN A 121 6.61 -11.54 3.68
CA GLN A 121 6.93 -12.16 2.40
C GLN A 121 6.13 -11.53 1.25
N VAL A 122 4.80 -11.41 1.37
CA VAL A 122 3.98 -10.83 0.31
C VAL A 122 4.36 -9.38 0.03
N LYS A 123 4.72 -8.59 1.05
CA LYS A 123 5.24 -7.23 0.85
C LYS A 123 6.51 -7.24 0.02
N SER A 124 7.45 -8.14 0.28
CA SER A 124 8.65 -8.30 -0.55
C SER A 124 8.32 -8.67 -2.00
N GLU A 125 7.36 -9.58 -2.21
CA GLU A 125 6.88 -9.98 -3.55
C GLU A 125 6.22 -8.79 -4.30
N VAL A 126 5.49 -7.91 -3.60
CA VAL A 126 4.97 -6.65 -4.17
C VAL A 126 6.10 -5.71 -4.57
N LEU A 127 7.09 -5.49 -3.69
CA LEU A 127 8.20 -4.57 -3.97
C LEU A 127 9.14 -5.09 -5.08
N ALA A 128 9.18 -6.42 -5.28
CA ALA A 128 9.84 -7.05 -6.41
C ALA A 128 9.05 -6.96 -7.73
N GLY A 129 7.82 -6.43 -7.70
CA GLY A 129 6.95 -6.31 -8.88
C GLY A 129 6.18 -7.58 -9.26
N GLU A 130 6.25 -8.63 -8.45
CA GLU A 130 5.57 -9.91 -8.70
C GLU A 130 4.07 -9.82 -8.44
N ILE A 131 3.65 -8.91 -7.54
CA ILE A 131 2.25 -8.68 -7.17
C ILE A 131 1.88 -7.21 -7.39
N ALA A 132 1.05 -6.96 -8.40
CA ALA A 132 0.63 -5.61 -8.77
C ALA A 132 -0.83 -5.28 -8.38
N THR A 133 -1.60 -6.24 -7.83
CA THR A 133 -3.04 -6.03 -7.55
C THR A 133 -3.40 -6.36 -6.11
N GLY A 134 -4.37 -5.61 -5.56
CA GLY A 134 -4.88 -5.85 -4.21
C GLY A 134 -5.56 -7.21 -4.03
N LYS A 135 -6.08 -7.81 -5.11
CA LYS A 135 -6.64 -9.17 -5.07
C LYS A 135 -5.52 -10.20 -4.91
N ALA A 136 -4.51 -10.16 -5.79
CA ALA A 136 -3.36 -11.06 -5.71
C ALA A 136 -2.64 -10.95 -4.36
N TYR A 137 -2.51 -9.73 -3.82
CA TYR A 137 -1.96 -9.50 -2.49
C TYR A 137 -2.70 -10.28 -1.39
N LYS A 138 -4.04 -10.21 -1.37
CA LYS A 138 -4.86 -10.90 -0.35
C LYS A 138 -4.84 -12.42 -0.54
N ASP A 139 -4.97 -12.87 -1.78
CA ASP A 139 -5.00 -14.30 -2.10
C ASP A 139 -3.67 -14.97 -1.69
N ARG A 140 -2.54 -14.28 -1.93
CA ARG A 140 -1.21 -14.77 -1.56
C ARG A 140 -1.00 -14.85 -0.03
N ILE A 141 -1.48 -13.87 0.73
CA ILE A 141 -1.43 -13.94 2.20
C ILE A 141 -2.22 -15.15 2.71
N ALA A 142 -3.45 -15.34 2.21
CA ALA A 142 -4.29 -16.46 2.60
C ALA A 142 -3.66 -17.82 2.27
N GLU A 143 -2.99 -17.93 1.10
CA GLU A 143 -2.24 -19.12 0.71
C GLU A 143 -1.11 -19.43 1.71
N LEU A 144 -0.27 -18.45 2.05
CA LEU A 144 0.88 -18.64 2.93
C LEU A 144 0.45 -18.94 4.37
N GLU A 145 -0.55 -18.24 4.90
CA GLU A 145 -1.09 -18.49 6.24
C GLU A 145 -1.80 -19.85 6.32
N GLY A 146 -2.50 -20.26 5.26
CA GLY A 146 -3.10 -21.58 5.15
C GLY A 146 -2.07 -22.71 5.15
N LYS A 147 -0.96 -22.55 4.42
CA LYS A 147 0.15 -23.52 4.42
C LYS A 147 0.84 -23.63 5.77
N ALA A 148 1.11 -22.50 6.43
CA ALA A 148 1.71 -22.48 7.77
C ALA A 148 0.82 -23.22 8.79
N SER A 149 -0.48 -22.95 8.76
CA SER A 149 -1.47 -23.60 9.64
C SER A 149 -1.56 -25.12 9.42
N GLN A 150 -1.35 -25.61 8.20
CA GLN A 150 -1.34 -27.05 7.90
C GLN A 150 -0.03 -27.71 8.33
N ALA A 151 1.10 -27.04 8.16
CA ALA A 151 2.40 -27.53 8.61
C ALA A 151 2.48 -27.65 10.14
N GLU A 152 1.92 -26.70 10.88
CA GLU A 152 1.84 -26.77 12.36
C GLU A 152 1.01 -27.96 12.84
N LYS A 153 -0.12 -28.24 12.19
CA LYS A 153 -0.98 -29.40 12.48
C LYS A 153 -0.31 -30.73 12.13
N ALA A 154 0.55 -30.75 11.11
CA ALA A 154 1.31 -31.94 10.74
C ALA A 154 2.55 -32.17 11.62
N HIS A 155 3.06 -31.12 12.28
CA HIS A 155 4.24 -31.18 13.15
C HIS A 155 3.92 -31.46 14.64
N THR A 156 2.64 -31.59 15.00
CA THR A 156 2.22 -32.13 16.31
C THR A 156 1.84 -33.61 16.14
N PRO A 157 2.79 -34.57 16.21
CA PRO A 157 2.40 -35.97 16.37
C PRO A 157 1.73 -36.13 17.74
N ASP A 158 0.62 -36.86 17.76
CA ASP A 158 -0.13 -37.26 18.95
C ASP A 158 0.80 -37.74 20.07
N CYS A 159 1.11 -36.87 21.02
CA CYS A 159 1.61 -37.25 22.34
C CYS A 159 0.41 -37.37 23.30
N VAL A 160 -0.56 -38.21 22.94
CA VAL A 160 -1.62 -38.67 23.86
C VAL A 160 -1.89 -40.15 23.64
N SER A 161 -0.87 -40.97 23.86
CA SER A 161 -1.07 -42.36 24.28
C SER A 161 0.24 -42.87 24.89
N LEU A 162 0.39 -42.71 26.20
CA LEU A 162 1.08 -43.64 27.11
C LEU A 162 1.13 -42.98 28.50
N PHE A 163 0.22 -43.45 29.37
CA PHE A 163 0.32 -43.72 30.81
C PHE A 163 -0.98 -43.39 31.54
#